data_AF-A0A3D1IZF1-F1
#
_entry.id   AF-A0A3D1IZF1-F1
#
_cell.length_a   1.000
_cell.length_b   1.000
_cell.length_c   1.000
_cell.angle_alpha   90.00
_cell.angle_beta   90.00
_cell.angle_gamma   90.00
#
_symmetry.space_group_name_H-M   'P 1'
#
loop_
_entity.id
_entity.type
_entity.pdbx_description
1 polymer ?
#
loop_
_entity_poly.entity_id
_entity_poly.type
_entity_poly.pdbx_seq_one_letter_code
_entity_poly.pdbx_strand_id
1 'polypeptide(L)'
;MSVKKIRPKVVDFRQGQEELRQTLRHGMLDAAIQLLTAEGPSALTVRRVADAVNCSTTLLYSLFGGKDGLANELYLEGFARLKTEFMALHAPEQPTDRPRGLARILSHAQIYHDYAKRNPGYYMVMFGDAIAGFVPPIESRKQAWASLAVLIETFDECMQD
;
A
#
# COMPACT_ATOMS: atom_id res chain seq x y z
N MET A 1 -31.01 -19.41 40.51
CA MET A 1 -30.19 -18.32 39.91
C MET A 1 -28.86 -18.92 39.50
N SER A 2 -28.57 -19.00 38.19
CA SER A 2 -27.33 -19.61 37.68
C SER A 2 -26.33 -18.53 37.31
N VAL A 3 -25.20 -18.50 38.02
CA VAL A 3 -24.12 -17.52 37.79
C VAL A 3 -23.38 -17.92 36.52
N LYS A 4 -23.54 -17.13 35.44
CA LYS A 4 -22.73 -17.26 34.22
C LYS A 4 -21.26 -17.02 34.59
N LYS A 5 -20.44 -18.08 34.58
CA LYS A 5 -18.97 -17.96 34.66
C LYS A 5 -18.47 -17.20 33.43
N ILE A 6 -18.05 -15.96 33.62
CA ILE A 6 -17.28 -15.21 32.62
C ILE A 6 -15.90 -15.88 32.53
N ARG A 7 -15.66 -16.65 31.47
CA ARG A 7 -14.32 -17.17 31.18
C ARG A 7 -13.45 -15.97 30.73
N PRO A 8 -12.30 -15.72 31.34
CA PRO A 8 -11.42 -14.65 30.89
C PRO A 8 -10.96 -14.96 29.44
N LYS A 9 -11.07 -13.97 28.55
CA LYS A 9 -10.45 -14.05 27.22
C LYS A 9 -8.93 -14.16 27.43
N VAL A 10 -8.33 -15.25 26.98
CA VAL A 10 -6.87 -15.41 26.96
C VAL A 10 -6.32 -14.35 26.02
N VAL A 11 -5.48 -13.44 26.52
CA VAL A 11 -4.80 -12.45 25.70
C VAL A 11 -3.65 -13.13 24.98
N ASP A 12 -3.69 -13.20 23.65
CA ASP A 12 -2.55 -13.63 22.84
C ASP A 12 -1.58 -12.46 22.68
N PHE A 13 -0.55 -12.43 23.52
CA PHE A 13 0.49 -11.41 23.48
C PHE A 13 1.23 -11.35 22.15
N ARG A 14 1.36 -12.47 21.41
CA ARG A 14 2.03 -12.48 20.10
C ARG A 14 1.19 -11.78 19.06
N GLN A 15 -0.11 -12.06 19.05
CA GLN A 15 -1.05 -11.39 18.16
C GLN A 15 -1.08 -9.89 18.43
N GLY A 16 -1.20 -9.48 19.71
CA GLY A 16 -1.20 -8.05 20.06
C GLY A 16 0.09 -7.32 19.70
N GLN A 17 1.24 -7.99 19.81
CA GLN A 17 2.54 -7.45 19.37
C GLN A 17 2.59 -7.26 17.85
N GLU A 18 2.08 -8.22 17.07
CA GLU A 18 2.06 -8.13 15.61
C GLU A 18 1.11 -7.03 15.13
N GLU A 19 -0.09 -6.94 15.69
CA GLU A 19 -1.06 -5.88 15.36
C GLU A 19 -0.49 -4.48 15.66
N LEU A 20 0.19 -4.31 16.79
CA LEU A 20 0.90 -3.08 17.11
C LEU A 20 2.03 -2.80 16.12
N ARG A 21 2.82 -3.83 15.76
CA ARG A 21 3.91 -3.71 14.79
C ARG A 21 3.37 -3.26 13.43
N GLN A 22 2.27 -3.83 12.96
CA GLN A 22 1.63 -3.42 11.69
C GLN A 22 1.05 -2.00 11.77
N THR A 23 0.42 -1.64 12.89
CA THR A 23 -0.10 -0.28 13.11
C THR A 23 1.03 0.76 13.03
N LEU A 24 2.16 0.49 13.69
CA LEU A 24 3.34 1.36 13.64
C LEU A 24 3.92 1.46 12.23
N ARG A 25 4.00 0.34 11.49
CA ARG A 25 4.47 0.34 10.11
C ARG A 25 3.60 1.23 9.22
N HIS A 26 2.28 1.04 9.25
CA HIS A 26 1.37 1.88 8.45
C HIS A 26 1.48 3.36 8.80
N GLY A 27 1.50 3.70 10.11
CA GLY A 27 1.66 5.10 10.53
C GLY A 27 2.97 5.73 10.04
N MET A 28 4.07 4.97 10.01
CA MET A 28 5.35 5.44 9.47
C MET A 28 5.33 5.61 7.94
N LEU A 29 4.65 4.73 7.20
CA LEU A 29 4.49 4.88 5.75
C LEU A 29 3.63 6.11 5.41
N ASP A 30 2.54 6.33 6.14
CA ASP A 30 1.68 7.50 5.94
C ASP A 30 2.44 8.81 6.23
N ALA A 31 3.19 8.86 7.34
CA ALA A 31 4.04 10.03 7.66
C ALA A 31 5.12 10.27 6.59
N ALA A 32 5.74 9.20 6.08
CA ALA A 32 6.73 9.28 5.02
C ALA A 32 6.15 9.85 3.72
N ILE A 33 4.96 9.41 3.30
CA ILE A 33 4.28 9.95 2.11
C ILE A 33 3.85 11.39 2.31
N GLN A 34 3.40 11.77 3.50
CA GLN A 34 3.06 13.16 3.82
C GLN A 34 4.28 14.08 3.70
N LEU A 35 5.42 13.69 4.27
CA LEU A 35 6.68 14.42 4.15
C LEU A 35 7.12 14.54 2.68
N LEU A 36 7.07 13.43 1.94
CA LEU A 36 7.42 13.42 0.52
C LEU A 36 6.53 14.36 -0.31
N THR A 37 5.23 14.36 -0.03
CA THR A 37 4.26 15.17 -0.77
C THR A 37 4.38 16.67 -0.43
N ALA A 38 4.58 16.99 0.85
CA ALA A 38 4.63 18.37 1.32
C ALA A 38 5.97 19.06 1.03
N GLU A 39 7.08 18.32 1.11
CA GLU A 39 8.43 18.90 1.15
C GLU A 39 9.41 18.25 0.16
N GLY A 40 8.95 17.24 -0.57
CA GLY A 40 9.71 16.61 -1.64
C GLY A 40 10.73 15.54 -1.17
N PRO A 41 11.45 14.94 -2.13
CA PRO A 41 12.41 13.84 -1.93
C PRO A 41 13.41 14.00 -0.79
N SER A 42 13.93 15.22 -0.60
CA SER A 42 14.94 15.51 0.43
C SER A 42 14.41 15.39 1.86
N ALA A 43 13.09 15.53 2.05
CA ALA A 43 12.46 15.39 3.36
C ALA A 43 12.38 13.93 3.84
N LEU A 44 12.46 12.97 2.92
CA LEU A 44 12.34 11.55 3.23
C LEU A 44 13.64 11.00 3.82
N THR A 45 13.76 11.11 5.14
CA THR A 45 14.87 10.57 5.94
C THR A 45 14.34 9.80 7.15
N VAL A 46 15.11 8.82 7.62
CA VAL A 46 14.77 8.00 8.80
C VAL A 46 14.45 8.89 10.01
N ARG A 47 15.26 9.93 10.24
CA ARG A 47 15.07 10.84 11.36
C ARG A 47 13.76 11.61 11.25
N ARG A 48 13.50 12.22 10.10
CA ARG A 48 12.28 13.02 9.90
C ARG A 48 11.00 12.21 10.01
N VAL A 49 11.01 10.98 9.49
CA VAL A 49 9.86 10.07 9.61
C VAL A 49 9.65 9.65 11.08
N ALA A 50 10.73 9.30 11.79
CA ALA A 50 10.66 8.95 13.20
C ALA A 50 10.14 10.11 14.07
N ASP A 51 10.64 11.32 13.83
CA ASP A 51 10.19 12.54 14.51
C ASP A 51 8.71 12.83 14.24
N ALA A 52 8.24 12.65 12.99
CA ALA A 52 6.85 12.88 12.60
C ALA A 52 5.84 11.97 13.31
N VAL A 53 6.25 10.75 13.70
CA VAL A 53 5.41 9.81 14.45
C VAL A 53 5.82 9.67 15.93
N ASN A 54 6.65 10.58 16.43
CA ASN A 54 7.16 10.59 17.82
C ASN A 54 7.77 9.24 18.25
N CYS A 55 8.56 8.63 17.38
CA CYS A 55 9.24 7.37 17.62
C CYS A 55 10.77 7.52 17.55
N SER A 56 11.50 6.53 18.04
CA SER A 56 12.95 6.50 17.87
C SER A 56 13.34 6.08 16.45
N THR A 57 14.47 6.59 15.97
CA THR A 57 15.08 6.12 14.71
C THR A 57 15.43 4.63 14.79
N THR A 58 15.82 4.13 15.96
CA THR A 58 16.08 2.71 16.22
C THR A 58 14.88 1.82 15.87
N LEU A 59 13.66 2.25 16.21
CA LEU A 59 12.45 1.51 15.86
C LEU A 59 12.26 1.46 14.34
N LEU A 60 12.50 2.57 13.64
CA LEU A 60 12.40 2.61 12.18
C LEU A 60 13.43 1.68 11.51
N TYR A 61 14.68 1.67 12.00
CA TYR A 61 15.68 0.69 11.55
C TYR A 61 15.26 -0.75 11.84
N SER A 62 14.62 -1.04 12.97
CA SER A 62 14.09 -2.37 13.29
C SER A 62 12.91 -2.80 12.41
N LEU A 63 12.08 -1.85 11.99
CA LEU A 63 10.92 -2.12 11.14
C LEU A 63 11.31 -2.26 9.67
N PHE A 64 12.23 -1.42 9.18
CA PHE A 64 12.46 -1.24 7.76
C PHE A 64 13.92 -1.42 7.34
N GLY A 65 14.87 -1.62 8.24
CA GLY A 65 16.29 -1.73 7.87
C GLY A 65 16.92 -0.42 7.38
N GLY A 66 16.25 0.72 7.52
CA GLY A 66 16.76 2.04 7.14
C GLY A 66 15.97 2.69 6.01
N LYS A 67 16.60 3.65 5.32
CA LYS A 67 15.93 4.46 4.27
C LYS A 67 15.50 3.61 3.07
N ASP A 68 16.36 2.72 2.58
CA ASP A 68 16.07 1.94 1.38
C ASP A 68 14.98 0.88 1.62
N GLY A 69 14.94 0.28 2.81
CA GLY A 69 13.84 -0.63 3.12
C GLY A 69 12.53 0.12 3.39
N LEU A 70 12.56 1.33 3.96
CA LEU A 70 11.37 2.19 4.01
C LEU A 70 10.89 2.55 2.60
N ALA A 71 11.81 2.91 1.70
CA ALA A 71 11.53 3.20 0.30
C ALA A 71 10.89 2.00 -0.41
N ASN A 72 11.42 0.79 -0.18
CA ASN A 72 10.89 -0.44 -0.75
C ASN A 72 9.47 -0.75 -0.26
N GLU A 73 9.19 -0.48 1.01
CA GLU A 73 7.87 -0.72 1.59
C GLU A 73 6.85 0.29 1.08
N LEU A 74 7.23 1.56 0.93
CA LEU A 74 6.41 2.57 0.24
C LEU A 74 6.10 2.17 -1.20
N TYR A 75 7.11 1.66 -1.91
CA TYR A 75 6.97 1.16 -3.28
C TYR A 75 5.94 0.02 -3.34
N LEU A 76 6.11 -1.01 -2.51
CA LEU A 76 5.20 -2.16 -2.45
C LEU A 76 3.79 -1.77 -2.03
N GLU A 77 3.66 -0.92 -1.01
CA GLU A 77 2.38 -0.44 -0.50
C GLU A 77 1.59 0.35 -1.55
N GLY A 78 2.26 1.19 -2.34
CA GLY A 78 1.63 1.91 -3.46
C GLY A 78 0.99 0.95 -4.47
N PHE A 79 1.73 -0.08 -4.89
CA PHE A 79 1.19 -1.09 -5.80
C PHE A 79 0.10 -1.97 -5.16
N ALA A 80 0.23 -2.30 -3.87
CA ALA A 80 -0.78 -3.08 -3.15
C ALA A 80 -2.11 -2.30 -3.04
N ARG A 81 -2.06 -1.00 -2.72
CA ARG A 81 -3.24 -0.13 -2.66
C ARG A 81 -3.91 0.00 -4.03
N LEU A 82 -3.14 0.22 -5.09
CA LEU A 82 -3.67 0.28 -6.46
C LEU A 82 -4.34 -1.03 -6.87
N LYS A 83 -3.74 -2.19 -6.54
CA LYS A 83 -4.34 -3.51 -6.80
C LYS A 83 -5.70 -3.64 -6.12
N THR A 84 -5.80 -3.27 -4.84
CA THR A 84 -7.06 -3.33 -4.09
C THR A 84 -8.16 -2.50 -4.75
N GLU A 85 -7.83 -1.30 -5.24
CA GLU A 85 -8.78 -0.43 -5.95
C GLU A 85 -9.26 -1.08 -7.26
N PHE A 86 -8.37 -1.73 -8.02
CA PHE A 86 -8.79 -2.49 -9.20
C PHE A 86 -9.66 -3.70 -8.86
N MET A 87 -9.31 -4.43 -7.79
CA MET A 87 -10.07 -5.60 -7.36
C MET A 87 -11.49 -5.25 -6.91
N ALA A 88 -11.72 -4.04 -6.42
CA ALA A 88 -13.05 -3.57 -6.04
C ALA A 88 -14.04 -3.56 -7.22
N LEU A 89 -13.58 -3.39 -8.47
CA LEU A 89 -14.44 -3.52 -9.67
C LEU A 89 -14.95 -4.94 -9.92
N HIS A 90 -14.27 -5.96 -9.39
CA HIS A 90 -14.67 -7.36 -9.54
C HIS A 90 -15.64 -7.81 -8.44
N ALA A 91 -15.95 -6.95 -7.47
CA ALA A 91 -16.80 -7.27 -6.33
C ALA A 91 -18.31 -6.91 -6.44
N PRO A 92 -18.93 -6.53 -7.58
CA PRO A 92 -20.34 -6.18 -7.56
C PRO A 92 -21.21 -7.40 -7.23
N GLU A 93 -22.28 -7.14 -6.48
CA GLU A 93 -23.18 -8.16 -5.93
C GLU A 93 -23.86 -9.01 -7.02
N GLN A 94 -24.11 -8.42 -8.20
CA GLN A 94 -24.66 -9.13 -9.35
C GLN A 94 -23.70 -9.13 -10.56
N PRO A 95 -23.48 -10.29 -11.21
CA PRO A 95 -22.64 -10.39 -12.41
C PRO A 95 -23.10 -9.51 -13.59
N THR A 96 -24.38 -9.12 -13.63
CA THR A 96 -24.97 -8.25 -14.65
C THR A 96 -24.56 -6.79 -14.51
N ASP A 97 -24.13 -6.37 -13.32
CA ASP A 97 -23.75 -4.99 -13.03
C ASP A 97 -22.28 -4.71 -13.37
N ARG A 98 -21.53 -5.75 -13.75
CA ARG A 98 -20.14 -5.59 -14.21
C ARG A 98 -20.11 -4.95 -15.59
N PRO A 99 -19.38 -3.82 -15.75
CA PRO A 99 -19.05 -3.31 -17.07
C PRO A 99 -18.40 -4.41 -17.92
N ARG A 100 -18.68 -4.41 -19.23
CA ARG A 100 -18.12 -5.35 -20.22
C ARG A 100 -17.40 -4.62 -21.34
N GLY A 101 -16.52 -5.34 -22.05
CA GLY A 101 -15.75 -4.79 -23.17
C GLY A 101 -15.12 -3.44 -22.83
N LEU A 102 -15.30 -2.47 -23.72
CA LEU A 102 -14.71 -1.13 -23.58
C LEU A 102 -15.13 -0.39 -22.30
N ALA A 103 -16.36 -0.61 -21.80
CA ALA A 103 -16.81 0.04 -20.56
C ALA A 103 -15.99 -0.41 -19.34
N ARG A 104 -15.58 -1.68 -19.30
CA ARG A 104 -14.72 -2.22 -18.24
C ARG A 104 -13.31 -1.63 -18.29
N ILE A 105 -12.76 -1.50 -19.49
CA ILE A 105 -11.46 -0.84 -19.71
C ILE A 105 -11.52 0.62 -19.22
N LEU A 106 -12.58 1.34 -19.56
CA LEU A 106 -12.79 2.72 -19.11
C LEU A 106 -12.87 2.82 -17.58
N SER A 107 -13.56 1.88 -16.90
CA SER A 107 -13.61 1.86 -15.43
C SER A 107 -12.23 1.65 -14.80
N HIS A 108 -11.42 0.73 -15.32
CA HIS A 108 -10.04 0.56 -14.83
C HIS A 108 -9.18 1.80 -15.10
N ALA A 109 -9.31 2.43 -16.26
CA ALA A 109 -8.59 3.67 -16.58
C ALA A 109 -8.96 4.81 -15.62
N GLN A 110 -10.25 4.95 -15.28
CA GLN A 110 -10.73 5.92 -14.30
C GLN A 110 -10.13 5.66 -12.91
N ILE A 111 -10.13 4.41 -12.45
CA ILE A 111 -9.53 4.05 -11.16
C ILE A 111 -8.04 4.37 -11.12
N TYR A 112 -7.30 4.01 -12.18
CA TYR A 112 -5.87 4.30 -12.26
C TYR A 112 -5.62 5.81 -12.15
N HIS A 113 -6.35 6.60 -12.94
CA HIS A 113 -6.24 8.06 -12.96
C HIS A 113 -6.62 8.70 -11.61
N ASP A 114 -7.74 8.28 -11.00
CA ASP A 114 -8.20 8.84 -9.75
C ASP A 114 -7.29 8.44 -8.57
N TYR A 115 -6.75 7.22 -8.61
CA TYR A 115 -5.73 6.80 -7.65
C TYR A 115 -4.46 7.65 -7.78
N ALA A 116 -4.00 7.94 -9.01
CA ALA A 116 -2.86 8.82 -9.25
C ALA A 116 -3.05 10.22 -8.68
N LYS A 117 -4.23 10.81 -8.91
CA LYS A 117 -4.57 12.14 -8.41
C LYS A 117 -4.65 12.19 -6.89
N ARG A 118 -5.19 11.15 -6.24
CA ARG A 118 -5.33 11.08 -4.78
C ARG A 118 -4.01 10.76 -4.07
N ASN A 119 -3.06 10.11 -4.76
CA ASN A 119 -1.86 9.55 -4.14
C ASN A 119 -0.56 10.00 -4.85
N PRO A 120 -0.31 11.32 -5.02
CA PRO A 120 0.84 11.81 -5.76
C PRO A 120 2.17 11.34 -5.16
N GLY A 121 2.31 11.31 -3.81
CA GLY A 121 3.52 10.84 -3.15
C GLY A 121 3.84 9.37 -3.44
N TYR A 122 2.83 8.49 -3.48
CA TYR A 122 3.04 7.09 -3.89
C TYR A 122 3.48 7.01 -5.35
N TYR A 123 2.92 7.81 -6.26
CA TYR A 123 3.33 7.83 -7.67
C TYR A 123 4.79 8.27 -7.87
N MET A 124 5.25 9.24 -7.08
CA MET A 124 6.65 9.64 -7.10
C MET A 124 7.59 8.47 -6.71
N VAL A 125 7.16 7.59 -5.81
CA VAL A 125 7.94 6.40 -5.39
C VAL A 125 7.79 5.24 -6.38
N MET A 126 6.60 4.99 -6.89
CA MET A 126 6.29 3.85 -7.77
C MET A 126 6.87 4.02 -9.18
N PHE A 127 6.81 5.24 -9.72
CA PHE A 127 7.09 5.51 -11.13
C PHE A 127 8.10 6.66 -11.35
N GLY A 128 8.50 7.36 -10.30
CA GLY A 128 9.46 8.46 -10.37
C GLY A 128 10.76 8.19 -9.61
N ASP A 129 11.62 9.21 -9.55
CA ASP A 129 12.90 9.17 -8.85
C ASP A 129 12.81 9.85 -7.48
N ALA A 130 11.72 9.61 -6.73
CA ALA A 130 11.49 10.25 -5.42
C ALA A 130 12.60 10.02 -4.39
N ILE A 131 13.40 8.97 -4.57
CA ILE A 131 14.37 8.52 -3.58
C ILE A 131 15.69 8.30 -4.31
N ALA A 132 16.56 9.30 -4.22
CA ALA A 132 17.84 9.30 -4.93
C ALA A 132 18.66 8.03 -4.62
N GLY A 133 19.05 7.31 -5.69
CA GLY A 133 19.87 6.10 -5.60
C GLY A 133 19.12 4.83 -5.17
N PHE A 134 17.83 4.94 -4.83
CA PHE A 134 17.03 3.76 -4.51
C PHE A 134 16.59 3.05 -5.79
N VAL A 135 16.87 1.76 -5.87
CA VAL A 135 16.36 0.87 -6.91
C VAL A 135 15.62 -0.27 -6.22
N PRO A 136 14.30 -0.45 -6.46
CA PRO A 136 13.57 -1.55 -5.86
C PRO A 136 14.22 -2.90 -6.20
N PRO A 137 14.39 -3.80 -5.21
CA PRO A 137 14.85 -5.15 -5.44
C PRO A 137 14.03 -5.87 -6.51
N ILE A 138 14.64 -6.84 -7.20
CA ILE A 138 13.99 -7.61 -8.28
C ILE A 138 12.67 -8.23 -7.80
N GLU A 139 12.66 -8.83 -6.60
CA GLU A 139 11.46 -9.45 -6.06
C GLU A 139 10.35 -8.44 -5.78
N SER A 140 10.69 -7.25 -5.29
CA SER A 140 9.72 -6.17 -5.11
C SER A 140 9.13 -5.71 -6.44
N ARG A 141 9.95 -5.62 -7.50
CA ARG A 141 9.46 -5.28 -8.85
C ARG A 141 8.54 -6.35 -9.42
N LYS A 142 8.85 -7.64 -9.21
CA LYS A 142 7.96 -8.75 -9.60
C LYS A 142 6.62 -8.66 -8.87
N GLN A 143 6.65 -8.38 -7.56
CA GLN A 143 5.44 -8.21 -6.76
C GLN A 143 4.61 -7.00 -7.22
N ALA A 144 5.26 -5.87 -7.50
CA ALA A 144 4.61 -4.68 -8.05
C ALA A 144 3.99 -4.96 -9.43
N TRP A 145 4.68 -5.69 -10.31
CA TRP A 145 4.14 -6.10 -11.60
C TRP A 145 2.89 -6.98 -11.45
N ALA A 146 2.91 -7.93 -10.51
CA ALA A 146 1.75 -8.79 -10.23
C ALA A 146 0.52 -8.00 -9.74
N SER A 147 0.70 -6.81 -9.17
CA SER A 147 -0.41 -5.91 -8.82
C SER A 147 -1.10 -5.29 -10.04
N LEU A 148 -0.42 -5.22 -11.18
CA LEU A 148 -0.98 -4.72 -12.43
C LEU A 148 -1.53 -5.83 -13.34
N ALA A 149 -1.30 -7.11 -13.01
CA ALA A 149 -1.76 -8.25 -13.81
C ALA A 149 -3.29 -8.24 -14.04
N VAL A 150 -4.06 -7.75 -13.08
CA VAL A 150 -5.52 -7.60 -13.18
C VAL A 150 -5.96 -6.72 -14.36
N LEU A 151 -5.14 -5.72 -14.73
CA LEU A 151 -5.39 -4.92 -15.92
C LEU A 151 -5.17 -5.76 -17.16
N ILE A 152 -4.02 -6.43 -17.27
CA ILE A 152 -3.65 -7.26 -18.42
C ILE A 152 -4.73 -8.31 -18.67
N GLU A 153 -5.12 -9.05 -17.63
CA GLU A 153 -6.20 -10.05 -17.68
C GLU A 153 -7.52 -9.42 -18.15
N THR A 154 -7.87 -8.24 -17.64
CA THR A 154 -9.09 -7.53 -18.08
C THR A 154 -9.03 -7.08 -19.53
N PHE A 155 -7.88 -6.61 -20.02
CA PHE A 155 -7.70 -6.26 -21.42
C PHE A 155 -7.83 -7.51 -22.30
N ASP A 156 -7.19 -8.62 -21.92
CA ASP A 156 -7.25 -9.88 -22.66
C ASP A 156 -8.68 -10.43 -22.76
N GLU A 157 -9.44 -10.38 -21.65
CA GLU A 157 -10.87 -10.72 -21.66
C GLU A 157 -11.67 -9.82 -22.60
N CYS A 158 -11.48 -8.50 -22.50
CA CYS A 158 -12.25 -7.53 -23.29
C CYS A 158 -11.90 -7.52 -24.79
N MET A 159 -10.72 -8.00 -25.19
CA MET A 159 -10.31 -8.11 -26.60
C MET A 159 -10.81 -9.39 -27.27
N GLN A 160 -11.30 -10.36 -26.48
CA GLN A 160 -11.88 -11.62 -26.97
C GLN A 160 -13.42 -11.55 -27.10
N ASP A 161 -14.05 -10.53 -26.49
CA ASP A 161 -15.47 -10.18 -26.60
C ASP A 161 -15.79 -9.42 -27.91
#